data_AF-A0A9X7J5B2-F1
#
_entry.id   AF-A0A9X7J5B2-F1
#
_cell.length_a   1.000
_cell.length_b   1.000
_cell.length_c   1.000
_cell.angle_alpha   90.00
_cell.angle_beta   90.00
_cell.angle_gamma   90.00
#
_symmetry.space_group_name_H-M   'P 1'
#
loop_
_entity.id
_entity.type
_entity.pdbx_description
1 polymer ?
#
loop_
_entity_poly.entity_id
_entity_poly.type
_entity_poly.pdbx_seq_one_letter_code
_entity_poly.pdbx_strand_id
1 'polypeptide(L)'
;MDRRISTGRWGLLLLLLVLMYILTLGLKALPAAASPGVTLILNGTRVDPAVPPYIDGNGRTMVPLRFVMEYMGARVDWVEEEQGIVVNRGATTLKMWIGSRRASVNGQAILLDTTPVLKGNTTMVPVRFISQAFGGQVDWNATSQTVRITLGTVQSASQVRLTGSYVNIRSGPGLDYNIIDVLPRGTVLRLIDEAPGWYQVQLNGGRQGWVSAAYAEPVYDNNSPGNGGPPGENPPTGGTQPPAGNPLPGDGQPPAGQPLGLAVVGSRPVAILAGPSPVEKQVGTAAAGSKLPIWQKKGDWWQVEMANGQRGWLASALATFAPYEPQGNDPGGQKPRVQITGVTVVPSGGALQVTVKASGVFTYKTSFWDNRLIVDVSDAVLVVPKGQETVEVNRSPLARVRLGQFTADTVRIVFDLIGAARLRFKSADKSGTIFLIEKPSLNGSKIVIDPGHGTDTNGADPGAIGPTGVKEKDVNLAIAQKLAALLRSARASVYLTRNGETCPYTLAGRAYYANDLGADLFISIHSNASYSPDASGTSTYFYAPPDTALGQQREERRRLAAAIQSALVAATGRKDLGILEANFSVLRNTEMPSVLVETAFISNPTEEQLLNSPAFQARVAEGIFNGISAYFTGN
;
A
#
# COMPACT_ATOMS: atom_id res chain seq x y z
N MET A 1 -105.99 -9.08 1.05
CA MET A 1 -104.55 -9.35 0.89
C MET A 1 -103.81 -8.19 1.52
N ASP A 2 -103.00 -8.45 2.55
CA ASP A 2 -101.73 -7.74 2.81
C ASP A 2 -101.18 -8.17 4.17
N ARG A 3 -100.22 -9.08 4.11
CA ARG A 3 -99.41 -9.53 5.26
C ARG A 3 -98.28 -8.53 5.47
N ARG A 4 -98.25 -7.88 6.63
CA ARG A 4 -97.04 -7.26 7.18
C ARG A 4 -96.07 -8.37 7.56
N ILE A 5 -94.94 -8.46 6.86
CA ILE A 5 -93.80 -9.29 7.27
C ILE A 5 -92.80 -8.40 8.01
N SER A 6 -92.48 -8.82 9.22
CA SER A 6 -91.45 -8.24 10.08
C SER A 6 -90.05 -8.54 9.53
N THR A 7 -89.29 -7.51 9.17
CA THR A 7 -87.85 -7.63 8.88
C THR A 7 -87.07 -6.63 9.73
N GLY A 8 -87.18 -6.76 11.06
CA GLY A 8 -86.51 -5.88 12.02
C GLY A 8 -85.28 -6.47 12.73
N ARG A 9 -84.92 -7.74 12.49
CA ARG A 9 -83.82 -8.40 13.23
C ARG A 9 -82.64 -8.86 12.39
N TRP A 10 -82.81 -9.06 11.08
CA TRP A 10 -81.71 -9.44 10.20
C TRP A 10 -80.94 -8.25 9.63
N GLY A 11 -81.61 -7.11 9.42
CA GLY A 11 -80.95 -5.88 8.93
C GLY A 11 -79.95 -5.31 9.93
N LEU A 12 -80.28 -5.32 11.23
CA LEU A 12 -79.38 -4.84 12.28
C LEU A 12 -78.17 -5.78 12.48
N LEU A 13 -78.39 -7.09 12.34
CA LEU A 13 -77.33 -8.09 12.46
C LEU A 13 -76.37 -8.06 11.25
N LEU A 14 -76.91 -7.82 10.04
CA LEU A 14 -76.08 -7.59 8.84
C LEU A 14 -75.32 -6.27 8.94
N LEU A 15 -75.94 -5.21 9.46
CA LEU A 15 -75.29 -3.92 9.67
C LEU A 15 -74.19 -4.03 10.75
N LEU A 16 -74.42 -4.79 11.82
CA LEU A 16 -73.41 -5.07 12.85
C LEU A 16 -72.29 -5.96 12.33
N LEU A 17 -72.56 -6.98 11.51
CA LEU A 17 -71.54 -7.82 10.90
C LEU A 17 -70.72 -7.07 9.85
N VAL A 18 -71.34 -6.16 9.08
CA VAL A 18 -70.63 -5.26 8.16
C VAL A 18 -69.80 -4.23 8.93
N LEU A 19 -70.32 -3.69 10.04
CA LEU A 19 -69.58 -2.75 10.90
C LEU A 19 -68.42 -3.46 11.62
N MET A 20 -68.60 -4.71 12.07
CA MET A 20 -67.53 -5.52 12.67
C MET A 20 -66.50 -5.95 11.62
N TYR A 21 -66.93 -6.26 10.40
CA TYR A 21 -66.03 -6.53 9.26
C TYR A 21 -65.22 -5.29 8.88
N ILE A 22 -65.84 -4.10 8.86
CA ILE A 22 -65.18 -2.80 8.63
C ILE A 22 -64.25 -2.44 9.80
N LEU A 23 -64.61 -2.73 11.07
CA LEU A 23 -63.72 -2.54 12.22
C LEU A 23 -62.55 -3.53 12.22
N THR A 24 -62.71 -4.76 11.73
CA THR A 24 -61.60 -5.73 11.58
C THR A 24 -60.68 -5.43 10.40
N LEU A 25 -61.17 -4.72 9.37
CA LEU A 25 -60.36 -4.21 8.25
C LEU A 25 -59.71 -2.85 8.55
N GLY A 26 -60.20 -2.14 9.58
CA GLY A 26 -59.79 -0.77 9.95
C GLY A 26 -58.60 -0.64 10.91
N LEU A 27 -58.03 -1.75 11.40
CA LEU A 27 -56.76 -1.75 12.14
C LEU A 27 -55.78 -2.77 11.56
N LYS A 28 -55.53 -2.69 10.24
CA LYS A 28 -54.14 -2.89 9.82
C LYS A 28 -53.42 -1.61 10.19
N ALA A 29 -52.43 -1.71 11.07
CA ALA A 29 -51.46 -0.63 11.22
C ALA A 29 -51.06 -0.23 9.80
N LEU A 30 -51.39 1.00 9.41
CA LEU A 30 -50.79 1.59 8.21
C LEU A 30 -49.29 1.34 8.38
N PRO A 31 -48.58 0.78 7.39
CA PRO A 31 -47.13 0.80 7.45
C PRO A 31 -46.78 2.25 7.75
N ALA A 32 -46.07 2.48 8.86
CA ALA A 32 -45.62 3.81 9.22
C ALA A 32 -45.09 4.44 7.94
N ALA A 33 -45.71 5.55 7.51
CA ALA A 33 -45.25 6.26 6.33
C ALA A 33 -43.75 6.42 6.51
N ALA A 34 -42.96 5.82 5.60
CA ALA A 34 -41.51 5.84 5.72
C ALA A 34 -41.13 7.30 5.96
N SER A 35 -40.50 7.56 7.10
CA SER A 35 -40.11 8.92 7.47
C SER A 35 -39.42 9.54 6.26
N PRO A 36 -39.79 10.78 5.85
CA PRO A 36 -39.16 11.40 4.71
C PRO A 36 -37.65 11.32 4.92
N GLY A 37 -36.95 10.64 4.01
CA GLY A 37 -35.51 10.53 4.08
C GLY A 37 -34.90 11.94 4.12
N VAL A 38 -33.77 12.08 4.80
CA VAL A 38 -33.07 13.37 4.82
C VAL A 38 -32.71 13.76 3.39
N THR A 39 -33.22 14.91 2.92
CA THR A 39 -32.92 15.44 1.58
C THR A 39 -31.56 16.14 1.61
N LEU A 40 -30.69 15.86 0.64
CA LEU A 40 -29.34 16.42 0.54
C LEU A 40 -29.24 17.43 -0.61
N ILE A 41 -28.74 18.63 -0.31
CA ILE A 41 -28.44 19.66 -1.31
C ILE A 41 -26.97 20.05 -1.16
N LEU A 42 -26.19 19.95 -2.24
CA LEU A 42 -24.76 20.27 -2.29
C LEU A 42 -24.53 21.44 -3.26
N ASN A 43 -23.96 22.55 -2.78
CA ASN A 43 -23.72 23.77 -3.56
C ASN A 43 -24.96 24.26 -4.35
N GLY A 44 -26.16 24.11 -3.77
CA GLY A 44 -27.44 24.49 -4.39
C GLY A 44 -28.11 23.42 -5.23
N THR A 45 -27.45 22.29 -5.51
CA THR A 45 -28.00 21.19 -6.32
C THR A 45 -28.50 20.06 -5.42
N ARG A 46 -29.74 19.61 -5.64
CA ARG A 46 -30.28 18.41 -4.98
C ARG A 46 -29.56 17.18 -5.51
N VAL A 47 -29.16 16.28 -4.61
CA VAL A 47 -28.45 15.05 -4.93
C VAL A 47 -29.06 13.86 -4.18
N ASP A 48 -29.01 12.67 -4.80
CA ASP A 48 -29.63 11.46 -4.24
C ASP A 48 -28.57 10.33 -4.19
N PRO A 49 -27.82 10.18 -3.07
CA PRO A 49 -26.81 9.15 -2.92
C PRO A 49 -27.43 7.75 -2.74
N ALA A 50 -26.72 6.72 -3.22
CA ALA A 50 -27.15 5.31 -3.11
C ALA A 50 -27.39 4.85 -1.65
N VAL A 51 -26.60 5.36 -0.70
CA VAL A 51 -26.89 5.23 0.74
C VAL A 51 -27.42 6.57 1.24
N PRO A 52 -28.71 6.65 1.64
CA PRO A 52 -29.33 7.92 2.00
C PRO A 52 -28.80 8.47 3.33
N PRO A 53 -28.72 9.80 3.50
CA PRO A 53 -28.43 10.41 4.78
C PRO A 53 -29.52 10.09 5.81
N TYR A 54 -29.16 10.12 7.09
CA TYR A 54 -30.09 9.85 8.19
C TYR A 54 -29.73 10.65 9.44
N ILE A 55 -30.62 10.69 10.43
CA ILE A 55 -30.35 11.27 11.74
C ILE A 55 -30.01 10.14 12.71
N ASP A 56 -28.85 10.21 13.36
CA ASP A 56 -28.43 9.21 14.36
C ASP A 56 -29.19 9.36 15.69
N GLY A 57 -28.94 8.42 16.63
CA GLY A 57 -29.58 8.43 17.95
C GLY A 57 -29.23 9.65 18.83
N ASN A 58 -28.23 10.44 18.44
CA ASN A 58 -27.83 11.68 19.12
C ASN A 58 -28.36 12.94 18.41
N GLY A 59 -29.27 12.78 17.43
CA GLY A 59 -29.83 13.89 16.67
C GLY A 59 -28.88 14.49 15.63
N ARG A 60 -27.82 13.78 15.24
CA ARG A 60 -26.83 14.26 14.25
C ARG A 60 -27.16 13.75 12.85
N THR A 61 -27.15 14.65 11.88
CA THR A 61 -27.30 14.29 10.47
C THR A 61 -26.02 13.62 9.96
N MET A 62 -26.14 12.33 9.65
CA MET A 62 -25.11 11.48 9.09
C MET A 62 -25.23 11.46 7.56
N VAL A 63 -24.14 11.77 6.87
CA VAL A 63 -24.09 11.84 5.40
C VAL A 63 -23.02 10.88 4.85
N PRO A 64 -23.19 10.37 3.62
CA PRO A 64 -22.19 9.52 2.97
C PRO A 64 -20.95 10.35 2.62
N LEU A 65 -19.86 10.16 3.38
CA LEU A 65 -18.66 11.00 3.31
C LEU A 65 -18.08 11.06 1.90
N ARG A 66 -17.85 9.89 1.29
CA ARG A 66 -17.22 9.79 -0.03
C ARG A 66 -18.02 10.53 -1.09
N PHE A 67 -19.33 10.28 -1.15
CA PHE A 67 -20.24 10.91 -2.10
C PHE A 67 -20.24 12.44 -1.94
N VAL A 68 -20.40 12.94 -0.71
CA VAL A 68 -20.42 14.39 -0.43
C VAL A 68 -19.09 15.04 -0.81
N MET A 69 -17.98 14.44 -0.42
CA MET A 69 -16.66 15.05 -0.59
C MET A 69 -16.16 15.01 -2.03
N GLU A 70 -16.37 13.90 -2.75
CA GLU A 70 -16.03 13.81 -4.16
C GLU A 70 -16.92 14.75 -5.01
N TYR A 71 -18.21 14.83 -4.72
CA TYR A 71 -19.12 15.81 -5.36
C TYR A 71 -18.65 17.26 -5.13
N MET A 72 -17.97 17.52 -4.01
CA MET A 72 -17.45 18.83 -3.65
C MET A 72 -15.98 19.05 -4.05
N GLY A 73 -15.44 18.20 -4.92
CA GLY A 73 -14.10 18.35 -5.50
C GLY A 73 -12.96 17.94 -4.58
N ALA A 74 -13.21 17.01 -3.65
CA ALA A 74 -12.18 16.43 -2.79
C ALA A 74 -11.87 14.98 -3.18
N ARG A 75 -10.64 14.54 -2.91
CA ARG A 75 -10.23 13.14 -2.99
C ARG A 75 -10.45 12.46 -1.64
N VAL A 76 -10.94 11.22 -1.64
CA VAL A 76 -11.18 10.43 -0.43
C VAL A 76 -10.45 9.09 -0.52
N ASP A 77 -9.55 8.83 0.43
CA ASP A 77 -8.74 7.62 0.50
C ASP A 77 -9.05 6.83 1.77
N TRP A 78 -9.05 5.51 1.65
CA TRP A 78 -9.09 4.61 2.80
C TRP A 78 -7.66 4.21 3.17
N VAL A 79 -7.31 4.32 4.44
CA VAL A 79 -6.01 3.92 4.98
C VAL A 79 -6.23 2.76 5.94
N GLU A 80 -6.02 1.56 5.42
CA GLU A 80 -6.37 0.31 6.09
C GLU A 80 -5.56 0.08 7.37
N GLU A 81 -4.27 0.42 7.39
CA GLU A 81 -3.38 0.29 8.56
C GLU A 81 -3.86 1.13 9.76
N GLU A 82 -4.59 2.22 9.51
CA GLU A 82 -5.11 3.09 10.54
C GLU A 82 -6.61 2.83 10.84
N GLN A 83 -7.32 2.02 10.04
CA GLN A 83 -8.79 2.02 9.94
C GLN A 83 -9.37 3.44 9.73
N GLY A 84 -8.65 4.22 8.92
CA GLY A 84 -8.85 5.65 8.76
C GLY A 84 -9.32 6.06 7.37
N ILE A 85 -10.04 7.17 7.30
CA ILE A 85 -10.33 7.89 6.06
C ILE A 85 -9.46 9.13 6.01
N VAL A 86 -8.82 9.36 4.86
CA VAL A 86 -8.11 10.61 4.53
C VAL A 86 -8.87 11.33 3.43
N VAL A 87 -9.20 12.59 3.66
CA VAL A 87 -9.91 13.45 2.70
C VAL A 87 -9.02 14.63 2.37
N ASN A 88 -8.75 14.84 1.08
CA ASN A 88 -7.89 15.90 0.58
C ASN A 88 -8.71 16.87 -0.28
N ARG A 89 -8.75 18.14 0.08
CA ARG A 89 -9.42 19.20 -0.69
C ARG A 89 -8.64 20.50 -0.61
N GLY A 90 -8.03 20.91 -1.73
CA GLY A 90 -7.07 22.03 -1.73
C GLY A 90 -5.92 21.78 -0.74
N ALA A 91 -5.56 22.80 0.05
CA ALA A 91 -4.55 22.69 1.10
C ALA A 91 -5.01 21.93 2.36
N THR A 92 -6.27 21.46 2.42
CA THR A 92 -6.81 20.83 3.62
C THR A 92 -6.78 19.31 3.53
N THR A 93 -6.11 18.68 4.50
CA THR A 93 -6.13 17.23 4.73
C THR A 93 -6.90 16.92 6.01
N LEU A 94 -7.97 16.13 5.89
CA LEU A 94 -8.74 15.63 7.01
C LEU A 94 -8.50 14.13 7.18
N LYS A 95 -8.08 13.69 8.37
CA LYS A 95 -8.03 12.28 8.76
C LYS A 95 -9.09 11.97 9.81
N MET A 96 -9.70 10.81 9.75
CA MET A 96 -10.66 10.34 10.75
C MET A 96 -10.66 8.82 10.81
N TRP A 97 -11.14 8.23 11.90
CA TRP A 97 -11.13 6.79 12.11
C TRP A 97 -12.53 6.25 12.39
N ILE A 98 -12.89 5.12 11.78
CA ILE A 98 -14.20 4.48 12.01
C ILE A 98 -14.32 4.10 13.49
N GLY A 99 -15.48 4.39 14.09
CA GLY A 99 -15.73 4.11 15.51
C GLY A 99 -14.98 5.01 16.49
N SER A 100 -14.20 5.98 16.01
CA SER A 100 -13.44 6.91 16.84
C SER A 100 -14.04 8.31 16.77
N ARG A 101 -14.14 9.00 17.92
CA ARG A 101 -14.44 10.43 17.95
C ARG A 101 -13.21 11.27 17.64
N ARG A 102 -12.02 10.69 17.50
CA ARG A 102 -10.81 11.43 17.14
C ARG A 102 -10.77 11.62 15.64
N ALA A 103 -10.36 12.80 15.22
CA ALA A 103 -10.02 13.14 13.84
C ALA A 103 -8.83 14.11 13.85
N SER A 104 -8.27 14.44 12.69
CA SER A 104 -7.29 15.50 12.57
C SER A 104 -7.47 16.30 11.29
N VAL A 105 -7.37 17.62 11.36
CA VAL A 105 -7.32 18.51 10.19
C VAL A 105 -5.94 19.13 10.12
N ASN A 106 -5.25 18.94 8.99
CA ASN A 106 -3.87 19.39 8.77
C ASN A 106 -2.90 18.96 9.90
N GLY A 107 -3.11 17.75 10.41
CA GLY A 107 -2.31 17.17 11.51
C GLY A 107 -2.71 17.64 12.92
N GLN A 108 -3.58 18.64 13.06
CA GLN A 108 -4.11 19.04 14.36
C GLN A 108 -5.28 18.15 14.77
N ALA A 109 -5.18 17.53 15.95
CA ALA A 109 -6.19 16.63 16.48
C ALA A 109 -7.46 17.38 16.91
N ILE A 110 -8.62 16.84 16.55
CA ILE A 110 -9.94 17.37 16.87
C ILE A 110 -10.89 16.24 17.29
N LEU A 111 -11.94 16.59 18.04
CA LEU A 111 -12.95 15.66 18.52
C LEU A 111 -14.29 15.85 17.82
N LEU A 112 -14.89 14.74 17.40
CA LEU A 112 -16.20 14.62 16.79
C LEU A 112 -17.29 14.53 17.86
N ASP A 113 -18.46 15.09 17.58
CA ASP A 113 -19.65 15.00 18.42
C ASP A 113 -20.31 13.61 18.39
N THR A 114 -20.17 12.87 17.29
CA THR A 114 -20.52 11.45 17.18
C THR A 114 -19.50 10.73 16.29
N THR A 115 -19.41 9.40 16.40
CA THR A 115 -18.39 8.60 15.70
C THR A 115 -18.76 8.37 14.23
N PRO A 116 -17.79 8.38 13.29
CA PRO A 116 -17.97 7.83 11.95
C PRO A 116 -18.38 6.36 12.03
N VAL A 117 -19.34 5.94 11.21
CA VAL A 117 -19.82 4.55 11.18
C VAL A 117 -19.88 4.01 9.77
N LEU A 118 -19.76 2.70 9.63
CA LEU A 118 -20.01 2.01 8.37
C LEU A 118 -21.49 1.60 8.30
N LYS A 119 -22.17 2.01 7.24
CA LYS A 119 -23.51 1.52 6.88
C LYS A 119 -23.41 0.78 5.56
N GLY A 120 -23.36 -0.55 5.62
CA GLY A 120 -22.89 -1.35 4.50
C GLY A 120 -21.42 -1.03 4.22
N ASN A 121 -21.08 -0.74 2.96
CA ASN A 121 -19.73 -0.32 2.55
C ASN A 121 -19.56 1.21 2.46
N THR A 122 -20.50 1.98 3.01
CA THR A 122 -20.44 3.45 2.98
C THR A 122 -20.11 4.02 4.34
N THR A 123 -19.03 4.80 4.38
CA THR A 123 -18.66 5.61 5.55
C THR A 123 -19.64 6.75 5.72
N MET A 124 -20.36 6.73 6.85
CA MET A 124 -21.31 7.75 7.27
C MET A 124 -20.67 8.62 8.34
N VAL A 125 -20.75 9.94 8.17
CA VAL A 125 -20.11 10.90 9.09
C VAL A 125 -21.01 12.08 9.41
N PRO A 126 -20.74 12.80 10.51
CA PRO A 126 -21.52 13.98 10.89
C PRO A 126 -21.31 15.12 9.88
N VAL A 127 -22.39 15.61 9.30
CA VAL A 127 -22.33 16.63 8.24
C VAL A 127 -21.65 17.93 8.69
N ARG A 128 -21.87 18.34 9.95
CA ARG A 128 -21.34 19.57 10.52
C ARG A 128 -19.82 19.54 10.58
N PHE A 129 -19.26 18.37 10.84
CA PHE A 129 -17.82 18.19 10.93
C PHE A 129 -17.13 18.32 9.57
N ILE A 130 -17.66 17.66 8.54
CA ILE A 130 -17.14 17.77 7.17
C ILE A 130 -17.08 19.24 6.74
N SER A 131 -18.20 19.93 6.91
CA SER A 131 -18.32 21.30 6.44
C SER A 131 -17.35 22.24 7.17
N GLN A 132 -17.22 22.12 8.49
CA GLN A 132 -16.27 22.92 9.27
C GLN A 132 -14.82 22.64 8.90
N ALA A 133 -14.44 21.37 8.71
CA ALA A 133 -13.08 21.00 8.33
C ALA A 133 -12.63 21.66 7.02
N PHE A 134 -13.56 21.88 6.09
CA PHE A 134 -13.29 22.45 4.77
C PHE A 134 -13.83 23.88 4.58
N GLY A 135 -14.10 24.60 5.66
CA GLY A 135 -14.51 26.02 5.62
C GLY A 135 -15.87 26.27 4.96
N GLY A 136 -16.76 25.28 4.98
CA GLY A 136 -18.11 25.35 4.44
C GLY A 136 -19.18 25.73 5.45
N GLN A 137 -20.42 25.85 4.95
CA GLN A 137 -21.63 26.08 5.72
C GLN A 137 -22.58 24.89 5.62
N VAL A 138 -23.26 24.58 6.74
CA VAL A 138 -24.38 23.63 6.78
C VAL A 138 -25.63 24.34 7.27
N ASP A 139 -26.70 24.24 6.50
CA ASP A 139 -28.03 24.66 6.90
C ASP A 139 -28.96 23.45 7.03
N TRP A 140 -29.70 23.37 8.13
CA TRP A 140 -30.64 22.28 8.41
C TRP A 140 -32.06 22.85 8.51
N ASN A 141 -32.94 22.40 7.62
CA ASN A 141 -34.35 22.73 7.66
C ASN A 141 -35.16 21.56 8.26
N ALA A 142 -35.61 21.73 9.50
CA ALA A 142 -36.31 20.70 10.25
C ALA A 142 -37.67 20.31 9.63
N THR A 143 -38.41 21.29 9.09
CA THR A 143 -39.75 21.07 8.52
C THR A 143 -39.71 20.21 7.26
N SER A 144 -38.68 20.39 6.43
CA SER A 144 -38.50 19.66 5.16
C SER A 144 -37.46 18.54 5.23
N GLN A 145 -36.91 18.28 6.42
CA GLN A 145 -35.79 17.35 6.64
C GLN A 145 -34.66 17.49 5.61
N THR A 146 -34.33 18.74 5.26
CA THR A 146 -33.35 19.05 4.22
C THR A 146 -32.06 19.56 4.84
N VAL A 147 -30.94 18.95 4.47
CA VAL A 147 -29.60 19.45 4.78
C VAL A 147 -28.98 20.07 3.53
N ARG A 148 -28.58 21.34 3.64
CA ARG A 148 -27.85 22.06 2.60
C ARG A 148 -26.40 22.22 3.03
N ILE A 149 -25.48 21.86 2.15
CA ILE A 149 -24.05 21.97 2.40
C ILE A 149 -23.42 22.80 1.28
N THR A 150 -22.71 23.85 1.66
CA THR A 150 -21.97 24.70 0.73
C THR A 150 -20.50 24.69 1.15
N LEU A 151 -19.58 24.36 0.25
CA LEU A 151 -18.14 24.53 0.50
C LEU A 151 -17.59 25.68 -0.35
N GLY A 152 -16.64 26.46 0.20
CA GLY A 152 -15.97 27.54 -0.52
C GLY A 152 -15.15 27.05 -1.73
N THR A 153 -14.77 27.98 -2.60
CA THR A 153 -13.89 27.71 -3.76
C THR A 153 -12.52 27.19 -3.31
N VAL A 154 -12.02 26.18 -4.03
CA VAL A 154 -10.72 25.56 -3.75
C VAL A 154 -9.61 26.50 -4.22
N GLN A 155 -8.60 26.78 -3.37
CA GLN A 155 -7.37 27.42 -3.83
C GLN A 155 -6.67 26.51 -4.84
N SER A 156 -6.42 27.00 -6.05
CA SER A 156 -5.69 26.25 -7.08
C SER A 156 -4.19 26.28 -6.79
N ALA A 157 -3.51 25.15 -6.97
CA ALA A 157 -2.06 25.09 -6.89
C ALA A 157 -1.44 25.71 -8.15
N SER A 158 -0.37 26.46 -8.00
CA SER A 158 0.43 27.01 -9.10
C SER A 158 1.60 26.10 -9.47
N GLN A 159 1.90 25.12 -8.61
CA GLN A 159 3.07 24.26 -8.67
C GLN A 159 2.75 22.85 -8.19
N VAL A 160 3.59 21.89 -8.56
CA VAL A 160 3.54 20.50 -8.12
C VAL A 160 4.95 20.06 -7.70
N ARG A 161 5.05 19.45 -6.52
CA ARG A 161 6.29 18.90 -5.96
C ARG A 161 6.31 17.38 -6.12
N LEU A 162 7.40 16.84 -6.63
CA LEU A 162 7.55 15.40 -6.79
C LEU A 162 7.78 14.72 -5.44
N THR A 163 7.01 13.67 -5.14
CA THR A 163 7.10 12.88 -3.91
C THR A 163 7.70 11.49 -4.16
N GLY A 164 7.73 10.96 -5.39
CA GLY A 164 8.46 9.72 -5.69
C GLY A 164 9.98 9.92 -5.78
N SER A 165 10.79 8.93 -5.40
CA SER A 165 12.27 9.01 -5.37
C SER A 165 12.89 9.48 -6.69
N TYR A 166 12.42 8.94 -7.81
CA TYR A 166 12.63 9.42 -9.17
C TYR A 166 11.33 9.21 -9.92
N VAL A 167 10.77 10.27 -10.49
CA VAL A 167 9.46 10.25 -11.13
C VAL A 167 9.62 10.46 -12.62
N ASN A 168 9.05 9.54 -13.38
CA ASN A 168 9.00 9.64 -14.84
C ASN A 168 8.10 10.81 -15.24
N ILE A 169 8.63 11.69 -16.06
CA ILE A 169 7.85 12.69 -16.77
C ILE A 169 7.55 12.15 -18.16
N ARG A 170 6.28 12.15 -18.54
CA ARG A 170 5.80 11.51 -19.77
C ARG A 170 5.29 12.53 -20.78
N SER A 171 5.22 12.12 -22.04
CA SER A 171 4.65 12.95 -23.11
C SER A 171 3.12 13.12 -23.02
N GLY A 172 2.42 12.34 -22.18
CA GLY A 172 0.97 12.40 -21.96
C GLY A 172 0.53 11.76 -20.65
N PRO A 173 -0.75 11.94 -20.23
CA PRO A 173 -1.28 11.50 -18.94
C PRO A 173 -1.64 10.00 -18.95
N GLY A 174 -0.62 9.15 -18.96
CA GLY A 174 -0.80 7.70 -18.97
C GLY A 174 0.53 6.95 -18.97
N LEU A 175 0.51 5.68 -18.56
CA LEU A 175 1.72 4.84 -18.50
C LEU A 175 2.22 4.37 -19.87
N ASP A 176 1.37 4.47 -20.88
CA ASP A 176 1.57 4.17 -22.30
C ASP A 176 2.28 5.29 -23.08
N TYR A 177 2.34 6.50 -22.52
CA TYR A 177 3.09 7.61 -23.11
C TYR A 177 4.59 7.50 -22.83
N ASN A 178 5.41 7.90 -23.81
CA ASN A 178 6.87 7.88 -23.72
C ASN A 178 7.38 8.66 -22.50
N ILE A 179 8.40 8.13 -21.83
CA ILE A 179 9.14 8.85 -20.80
C ILE A 179 10.04 9.86 -21.51
N ILE A 180 9.82 11.15 -21.23
CA ILE A 180 10.55 12.26 -21.85
C ILE A 180 11.56 12.92 -20.91
N ASP A 181 11.45 12.62 -19.61
CA ASP A 181 12.39 13.02 -18.57
C ASP A 181 12.22 12.14 -17.32
N VAL A 182 13.20 12.15 -16.41
CA VAL A 182 13.12 11.49 -15.10
C VAL A 182 13.66 12.44 -14.04
N LEU A 183 12.77 12.91 -13.17
CA LEU A 183 13.10 13.97 -12.22
C LEU A 183 13.11 13.43 -10.78
N PRO A 184 14.06 13.87 -9.94
CA PRO A 184 14.19 13.37 -8.58
C PRO A 184 13.07 13.87 -7.65
N ARG A 185 12.87 13.17 -6.51
CA ARG A 185 11.99 13.64 -5.43
C ARG A 185 12.34 15.07 -5.02
N GLY A 186 11.32 15.87 -4.75
CA GLY A 186 11.44 17.25 -4.28
C GLY A 186 11.55 18.28 -5.40
N THR A 187 11.68 17.86 -6.67
CA THR A 187 11.58 18.78 -7.80
C THR A 187 10.22 19.45 -7.79
N VAL A 188 10.20 20.79 -7.83
CA VAL A 188 8.98 21.58 -7.92
C VAL A 188 8.85 22.07 -9.35
N LEU A 189 7.74 21.76 -9.97
CA LEU A 189 7.42 22.10 -11.35
C LEU A 189 6.20 22.99 -11.37
N ARG A 190 6.14 23.93 -12.32
CA ARG A 190 4.94 24.72 -12.53
C ARG A 190 3.82 23.80 -12.99
N LEU A 191 2.67 23.87 -12.33
CA LEU A 191 1.46 23.19 -12.75
C LEU A 191 0.84 23.95 -13.92
N ILE A 192 0.58 23.25 -15.01
CA ILE A 192 -0.02 23.80 -16.23
C ILE A 192 -1.49 23.40 -16.32
N ASP A 193 -1.78 22.12 -16.10
CA ASP A 193 -3.11 21.52 -16.24
C ASP A 193 -3.20 20.21 -15.44
N GLU A 194 -4.40 19.64 -15.33
CA GLU A 194 -4.67 18.40 -14.61
C GLU A 194 -5.50 17.42 -15.43
N ALA A 195 -5.22 16.12 -15.27
CA ALA A 195 -6.04 15.02 -15.78
C ALA A 195 -6.21 13.96 -14.67
N PRO A 196 -7.20 13.05 -14.76
CA PRO A 196 -7.40 12.02 -13.73
C PRO A 196 -6.11 11.23 -13.40
N GLY A 197 -5.53 11.47 -12.23
CA GLY A 197 -4.30 10.82 -11.76
C GLY A 197 -2.98 11.39 -12.29
N TRP A 198 -3.02 12.53 -13.00
CA TRP A 198 -1.85 13.15 -13.63
C TRP A 198 -1.85 14.68 -13.55
N TYR A 199 -0.66 15.27 -13.39
CA TYR A 199 -0.41 16.70 -13.47
C TYR A 199 0.40 17.01 -14.72
N GLN A 200 -0.04 17.98 -15.51
CA GLN A 200 0.77 18.53 -16.59
C GLN A 200 1.70 19.61 -16.01
N VAL A 201 2.98 19.49 -16.29
CA VAL A 201 4.04 20.26 -15.66
C VAL A 201 4.98 20.88 -16.67
N GLN A 202 5.50 22.07 -16.36
CA GLN A 202 6.52 22.74 -17.18
C GLN A 202 7.92 22.29 -16.76
N LEU A 203 8.72 21.85 -17.74
CA LEU A 203 10.11 21.43 -17.61
C LEU A 203 11.07 22.57 -18.01
N ASN A 204 12.36 22.40 -17.70
CA ASN A 204 13.42 23.31 -18.11
C ASN A 204 13.46 23.50 -19.64
N GLY A 205 13.69 24.75 -20.08
CA GLY A 205 13.68 25.11 -21.49
C GLY A 205 12.29 25.23 -22.12
N GLY A 206 11.23 25.27 -21.31
CA GLY A 206 9.85 25.52 -21.78
C GLY A 206 9.11 24.28 -22.30
N ARG A 207 9.76 23.10 -22.29
CA ARG A 207 9.13 21.82 -22.61
C ARG A 207 8.05 21.49 -21.58
N GLN A 208 7.05 20.71 -21.99
CA GLN A 208 5.96 20.28 -21.10
C GLN A 208 5.95 18.76 -21.00
N GLY A 209 5.44 18.24 -19.88
CA GLY A 209 5.28 16.82 -19.66
C GLY A 209 4.24 16.52 -18.60
N TRP A 210 3.98 15.24 -18.37
CA TRP A 210 2.96 14.77 -17.44
C TRP A 210 3.60 13.93 -16.34
N VAL A 211 3.19 14.19 -15.10
CA VAL A 211 3.66 13.46 -13.92
C VAL A 211 2.48 12.85 -13.18
N SER A 212 2.65 11.62 -12.69
CA SER A 212 1.58 10.94 -11.97
C SER A 212 1.34 11.62 -10.62
N ALA A 213 0.07 11.90 -10.31
CA ALA A 213 -0.36 12.46 -9.04
C ALA A 213 -0.12 11.51 -7.85
N ALA A 214 0.14 10.22 -8.10
CA ALA A 214 0.57 9.27 -7.06
C ALA A 214 1.99 9.56 -6.55
N TYR A 215 2.79 10.28 -7.33
CA TYR A 215 4.19 10.59 -7.04
C TYR A 215 4.47 12.09 -7.06
N ALA A 216 3.43 12.91 -6.92
CA ALA A 216 3.56 14.35 -6.89
C ALA A 216 2.42 14.99 -6.08
N GLU A 217 2.69 16.09 -5.40
CA GLU A 217 1.74 16.81 -4.56
C GLU A 217 1.64 18.28 -5.01
N PRO A 218 0.43 18.87 -5.08
CA PRO A 218 0.29 20.28 -5.40
C PRO A 218 0.89 21.18 -4.31
N VAL A 219 1.57 22.25 -4.73
CA VAL A 219 2.13 23.29 -3.85
C VAL A 219 1.24 24.52 -3.95
N TYR A 220 0.69 24.93 -2.80
CA TYR A 220 -0.16 26.10 -2.67
C TYR A 220 0.64 27.27 -2.09
N ASP A 221 0.54 28.44 -2.72
CA ASP A 221 1.21 29.65 -2.25
C ASP A 221 0.54 30.13 -0.95
N ASN A 222 1.17 29.81 0.19
CA ASN A 222 0.68 30.26 1.49
C ASN A 222 1.07 31.72 1.72
N ASN A 223 0.24 32.65 1.27
CA ASN A 223 0.22 34.02 1.76
C ASN A 223 -1.14 34.33 2.45
N SER A 224 -1.11 34.23 3.78
CA SER A 224 -1.86 35.01 4.78
C SER A 224 -3.31 34.60 5.19
N PRO A 225 -3.78 35.00 6.40
CA PRO A 225 -4.25 34.10 7.45
C PRO A 225 -5.77 34.18 7.73
N GLY A 226 -6.36 33.10 8.24
CA GLY A 226 -7.80 32.99 8.49
C GLY A 226 -8.15 32.27 9.79
N ASN A 227 -8.25 33.10 10.83
CA ASN A 227 -8.82 32.93 12.16
C ASN A 227 -9.95 31.87 12.34
N GLY A 228 -9.90 31.11 13.44
CA GLY A 228 -10.99 30.22 13.88
C GLY A 228 -10.61 29.38 15.09
N GLY A 229 -10.55 29.99 16.28
CA GLY A 229 -10.37 29.26 17.55
C GLY A 229 -11.53 28.30 17.87
N PRO A 230 -11.31 27.32 18.78
CA PRO A 230 -12.29 26.29 19.10
C PRO A 230 -13.42 26.82 20.02
N PRO A 231 -14.67 26.31 19.92
CA PRO A 231 -15.77 26.72 20.79
C PRO A 231 -15.89 25.87 22.07
N GLY A 232 -16.03 26.57 23.19
CA GLY A 232 -16.39 26.12 24.53
C GLY A 232 -15.61 26.97 25.53
N GLU A 233 -16.14 28.06 26.09
CA GLU A 233 -17.07 28.10 27.23
C GLU A 233 -17.51 29.57 27.49
N ASN A 234 -18.60 29.81 28.23
CA ASN A 234 -18.98 31.12 28.80
C ASN A 234 -19.89 30.90 30.04
N PRO A 235 -20.00 31.82 31.03
CA PRO A 235 -19.05 32.37 32.04
C PRO A 235 -19.61 32.13 33.50
N PRO A 236 -19.15 32.73 34.65
CA PRO A 236 -18.20 33.83 34.87
C PRO A 236 -17.16 33.72 36.03
N THR A 237 -16.08 34.50 35.84
CA THR A 237 -15.28 35.29 36.82
C THR A 237 -14.85 34.72 38.18
N GLY A 238 -13.53 34.72 38.39
CA GLY A 238 -12.95 34.96 39.72
C GLY A 238 -11.50 34.53 39.89
N GLY A 239 -10.58 35.50 39.92
CA GLY A 239 -9.44 35.45 40.85
C GLY A 239 -8.08 34.95 40.35
N THR A 240 -7.15 35.91 40.30
CA THR A 240 -5.72 35.81 40.67
C THR A 240 -4.77 34.97 39.82
N GLN A 241 -3.92 35.68 39.09
CA GLN A 241 -2.62 35.24 38.59
C GLN A 241 -1.61 35.10 39.74
N PRO A 242 -0.76 34.06 39.72
CA PRO A 242 0.62 34.16 40.20
C PRO A 242 1.66 33.92 39.08
N PRO A 243 2.92 34.35 39.26
CA PRO A 243 3.82 34.72 38.16
C PRO A 243 4.89 33.67 37.79
N ALA A 244 5.43 33.88 36.58
CA ALA A 244 6.78 33.57 36.09
C ALA A 244 7.39 32.18 36.40
N GLY A 245 7.39 31.32 35.39
CA GLY A 245 8.28 30.16 35.25
C GLY A 245 8.68 29.98 33.78
N ASN A 246 9.99 30.10 33.52
CA ASN A 246 10.77 30.02 32.28
C ASN A 246 10.12 29.52 30.97
N PRO A 247 10.45 30.14 29.80
CA PRO A 247 10.12 29.61 28.48
C PRO A 247 10.81 28.25 28.25
N LEU A 248 10.06 27.30 27.70
CA LEU A 248 10.61 26.07 27.12
C LEU A 248 11.39 26.41 25.82
N PRO A 249 12.56 25.78 25.55
CA PRO A 249 13.44 26.18 24.47
C PRO A 249 12.92 25.76 23.08
N GLY A 250 13.04 26.69 22.12
CA GLY A 250 13.01 26.40 20.69
C GLY A 250 14.35 25.84 20.18
N ASP A 251 14.29 25.29 18.98
CA ASP A 251 15.38 24.94 18.06
C ASP A 251 16.52 24.07 18.63
N GLY A 252 16.41 22.76 18.41
CA GLY A 252 17.42 21.77 18.78
C GLY A 252 18.75 21.92 18.04
N GLN A 253 19.62 22.81 18.52
CA GLN A 253 21.06 22.68 18.35
C GLN A 253 21.68 21.94 19.56
N PRO A 254 22.43 20.85 19.35
CA PRO A 254 23.34 20.32 20.35
C PRO A 254 24.57 21.24 20.51
N PRO A 255 25.42 21.02 21.52
CA PRO A 255 26.58 21.88 21.83
C PRO A 255 27.50 22.10 20.63
N ALA A 256 28.15 23.27 20.59
CA ALA A 256 29.10 23.63 19.53
C ALA A 256 30.21 22.57 19.38
N GLY A 257 30.36 22.03 18.17
CA GLY A 257 31.45 21.11 17.80
C GLY A 257 31.05 19.68 17.45
N GLN A 258 29.76 19.31 17.50
CA GLN A 258 29.30 17.96 17.13
C GLN A 258 28.24 17.97 16.01
N PRO A 259 28.30 17.03 15.04
CA PRO A 259 27.25 16.82 14.06
C PRO A 259 25.88 16.45 14.67
N LEU A 260 24.81 16.88 14.01
CA LEU A 260 23.41 16.57 14.29
C LEU A 260 23.01 15.13 13.96
N GLY A 261 23.80 14.43 13.14
CA GLY A 261 23.45 13.15 12.51
C GLY A 261 24.45 12.74 11.44
N LEU A 262 24.25 11.56 10.86
CA LEU A 262 24.89 11.15 9.61
C LEU A 262 23.83 11.09 8.50
N ALA A 263 24.17 11.61 7.32
CA ALA A 263 23.44 11.41 6.08
C ALA A 263 23.98 10.16 5.39
N VAL A 264 23.19 9.09 5.33
CA VAL A 264 23.53 7.83 4.64
C VAL A 264 23.03 7.89 3.21
N VAL A 265 23.93 8.07 2.26
CA VAL A 265 23.60 8.13 0.84
C VAL A 265 23.20 6.75 0.35
N GLY A 266 22.08 6.66 -0.37
CA GLY A 266 21.56 5.39 -0.88
C GLY A 266 22.42 4.74 -1.97
N SER A 267 21.82 3.92 -2.83
CA SER A 267 22.53 3.12 -3.83
C SER A 267 23.04 3.91 -5.06
N ARG A 268 22.88 5.24 -5.09
CA ARG A 268 23.35 6.11 -6.18
C ARG A 268 24.10 7.32 -5.62
N PRO A 269 25.12 7.84 -6.32
CA PRO A 269 25.78 9.07 -5.92
C PRO A 269 24.82 10.27 -5.90
N VAL A 270 25.04 11.20 -4.98
CA VAL A 270 24.18 12.39 -4.74
C VAL A 270 25.01 13.66 -4.88
N ALA A 271 24.50 14.65 -5.60
CA ALA A 271 25.15 15.95 -5.72
C ALA A 271 25.12 16.71 -4.38
N ILE A 272 26.24 17.35 -4.05
CA ILE A 272 26.38 18.25 -2.90
C ILE A 272 26.45 19.68 -3.44
N LEU A 273 25.55 20.55 -2.98
CA LEU A 273 25.33 21.88 -3.56
C LEU A 273 25.89 23.00 -2.67
N ALA A 274 26.13 24.18 -3.26
CA ALA A 274 26.63 25.36 -2.56
C ALA A 274 25.62 25.90 -1.53
N GLY A 275 24.32 25.70 -1.76
CA GLY A 275 23.23 26.16 -0.91
C GLY A 275 22.08 25.15 -0.77
N PRO A 276 21.16 25.35 0.19
CA PRO A 276 20.01 24.48 0.46
C PRO A 276 18.87 24.72 -0.55
N SER A 277 19.19 24.59 -1.84
CA SER A 277 18.28 24.82 -2.94
C SER A 277 18.74 24.03 -4.16
N PRO A 278 17.82 23.42 -4.94
CA PRO A 278 18.19 22.52 -6.04
C PRO A 278 18.73 23.25 -7.27
N VAL A 279 18.66 24.59 -7.31
CA VAL A 279 19.23 25.43 -8.38
C VAL A 279 20.65 25.91 -8.07
N GLU A 280 21.19 25.54 -6.90
CA GLU A 280 22.52 25.94 -6.47
C GLU A 280 23.61 25.19 -7.21
N LYS A 281 24.78 25.82 -7.36
CA LYS A 281 25.93 25.21 -8.02
C LYS A 281 26.37 23.96 -7.26
N GLN A 282 26.61 22.87 -7.98
CA GLN A 282 27.21 21.67 -7.40
C GLN A 282 28.66 21.95 -6.99
N VAL A 283 28.97 21.66 -5.73
CA VAL A 283 30.31 21.81 -5.12
C VAL A 283 30.99 20.46 -4.86
N GLY A 284 30.25 19.35 -4.95
CA GLY A 284 30.81 18.00 -4.84
C GLY A 284 29.80 16.90 -5.15
N THR A 285 30.23 15.66 -4.98
CA THR A 285 29.39 14.47 -5.15
C THR A 285 29.65 13.51 -4.01
N ALA A 286 28.60 13.10 -3.32
CA ALA A 286 28.65 12.03 -2.34
C ALA A 286 28.47 10.68 -3.04
N ALA A 287 29.37 9.74 -2.80
CA ALA A 287 29.27 8.40 -3.37
C ALA A 287 28.07 7.64 -2.80
N ALA A 288 27.51 6.71 -3.58
CA ALA A 288 26.53 5.76 -3.09
C ALA A 288 27.05 5.02 -1.84
N GLY A 289 26.23 4.87 -0.81
CA GLY A 289 26.60 4.24 0.46
C GLY A 289 27.43 5.10 1.41
N SER A 290 27.88 6.29 1.01
CA SER A 290 28.68 7.15 1.88
C SER A 290 27.88 7.69 3.07
N LYS A 291 28.56 7.90 4.20
CA LYS A 291 27.98 8.48 5.42
C LYS A 291 28.64 9.83 5.67
N LEU A 292 27.86 10.91 5.67
CA LEU A 292 28.37 12.28 5.80
C LEU A 292 27.86 12.92 7.09
N PRO A 293 28.72 13.54 7.92
CA PRO A 293 28.28 14.29 9.09
C PRO A 293 27.34 15.44 8.72
N ILE A 294 26.18 15.52 9.37
CA ILE A 294 25.20 16.60 9.20
C ILE A 294 25.50 17.67 10.24
N TRP A 295 25.87 18.87 9.83
CA TRP A 295 26.21 19.98 10.74
C TRP A 295 25.07 20.97 10.92
N GLN A 296 24.16 21.04 9.94
CA GLN A 296 23.03 21.95 9.96
C GLN A 296 21.84 21.34 9.23
N LYS A 297 20.63 21.64 9.68
CA LYS A 297 19.38 21.36 8.96
C LYS A 297 18.71 22.69 8.61
N LYS A 298 18.26 22.86 7.37
CA LYS A 298 17.49 24.02 6.92
C LYS A 298 16.40 23.57 5.96
N GLY A 299 15.16 23.49 6.45
CA GLY A 299 14.07 22.85 5.72
C GLY A 299 14.41 21.40 5.36
N ASP A 300 14.16 21.02 4.11
CA ASP A 300 14.45 19.68 3.58
C ASP A 300 15.94 19.45 3.24
N TRP A 301 16.85 20.30 3.71
CA TRP A 301 18.28 20.23 3.37
C TRP A 301 19.15 20.01 4.60
N TRP A 302 20.17 19.18 4.42
CA TRP A 302 21.21 18.90 5.39
C TRP A 302 22.53 19.48 4.89
N GLN A 303 23.16 20.36 5.67
CA GLN A 303 24.54 20.74 5.42
C GLN A 303 25.42 19.59 5.88
N VAL A 304 26.09 18.94 4.93
CA VAL A 304 26.91 17.76 5.13
C VAL A 304 28.38 18.08 4.89
N GLU A 305 29.27 17.39 5.60
CA GLU A 305 30.72 17.50 5.41
C GLU A 305 31.26 16.33 4.58
N MET A 306 31.96 16.65 3.49
CA MET A 306 32.59 15.68 2.60
C MET A 306 33.98 15.27 3.15
N ALA A 307 34.54 14.18 2.65
CA ALA A 307 35.82 13.63 3.12
C ALA A 307 37.03 14.58 2.96
N ASN A 308 36.92 15.59 2.09
CA ASN A 308 37.93 16.63 1.91
C ASN A 308 37.79 17.80 2.90
N GLY A 309 36.90 17.70 3.90
CA GLY A 309 36.61 18.72 4.91
C GLY A 309 35.73 19.87 4.40
N GLN A 310 35.35 19.89 3.12
CA GLN A 310 34.44 20.91 2.59
C GLN A 310 33.00 20.57 2.92
N ARG A 311 32.22 21.60 3.24
CA ARG A 311 30.78 21.48 3.52
C ARG A 311 29.96 21.94 2.33
N GLY A 312 28.83 21.27 2.13
CA GLY A 312 27.81 21.68 1.18
C GLY A 312 26.47 21.08 1.56
N TRP A 313 25.46 21.27 0.74
CA TRP A 313 24.08 20.94 1.06
C TRP A 313 23.61 19.73 0.27
N LEU A 314 23.07 18.76 1.00
CA LEU A 314 22.44 17.55 0.48
C LEU A 314 20.95 17.62 0.79
N ALA A 315 20.11 17.32 -0.20
CA ALA A 315 18.67 17.21 0.03
C ALA A 315 18.40 15.98 0.92
N SER A 316 17.74 16.19 2.05
CA SER A 316 17.43 15.15 3.05
C SER A 316 16.66 13.96 2.49
N ALA A 317 15.90 14.15 1.41
CA ALA A 317 15.19 13.08 0.71
C ALA A 317 16.11 12.08 -0.03
N LEU A 318 17.39 12.44 -0.25
CA LEU A 318 18.36 11.64 -1.00
C LEU A 318 19.30 10.82 -0.10
N ALA A 319 19.16 10.94 1.21
CA ALA A 319 19.93 10.19 2.19
C ALA A 319 19.06 9.82 3.39
N THR A 320 19.41 8.75 4.09
CA THR A 320 18.71 8.38 5.34
C THR A 320 19.42 9.04 6.52
N PHE A 321 18.64 9.65 7.43
CA PHE A 321 19.19 10.17 8.67
C PHE A 321 19.54 9.00 9.60
N ALA A 322 20.80 8.94 10.03
CA ALA A 322 21.21 8.09 11.15
C ALA A 322 21.62 8.98 12.32
N PRO A 323 21.25 8.63 13.57
CA PRO A 323 21.70 9.38 14.74
C PRO A 323 23.24 9.43 14.77
N TYR A 324 23.79 10.63 15.00
CA TYR A 324 25.21 10.78 15.28
C TYR A 324 25.37 10.46 16.75
N GLU A 325 25.86 9.26 17.05
CA GLU A 325 26.38 8.98 18.38
C GLU A 325 27.70 9.75 18.47
N PRO A 326 27.83 10.72 19.42
CA PRO A 326 29.15 11.22 19.75
C PRO A 326 29.98 9.99 20.06
N GLN A 327 31.17 9.87 19.48
CA GLN A 327 32.18 9.05 20.13
C GLN A 327 32.31 9.64 21.53
N GLY A 328 31.70 8.96 22.51
CA GLY A 328 32.04 9.16 23.89
C GLY A 328 33.55 9.10 23.96
N ASN A 329 34.14 9.98 24.75
CA ASN A 329 35.56 9.91 25.08
C ASN A 329 35.88 8.50 25.56
N ASP A 330 36.30 7.65 24.64
CA ASP A 330 36.86 6.35 24.87
C ASP A 330 37.97 6.20 23.82
N PRO A 331 39.24 6.17 24.24
CA PRO A 331 40.37 6.19 23.34
C PRO A 331 40.49 4.84 22.62
N GLY A 332 39.83 4.70 21.46
CA GLY A 332 40.12 3.70 20.44
C GLY A 332 39.12 2.55 20.29
N GLY A 333 38.45 2.49 19.13
CA GLY A 333 37.85 1.26 18.60
C GLY A 333 36.49 1.44 17.91
N GLN A 334 36.45 1.37 16.57
CA GLN A 334 35.20 1.12 15.83
C GLN A 334 34.59 -0.20 16.33
N LYS A 335 33.25 -0.27 16.47
CA LYS A 335 32.55 -1.56 16.60
C LYS A 335 33.06 -2.50 15.50
N PRO A 336 33.56 -3.71 15.84
CA PRO A 336 34.22 -4.56 14.86
C PRO A 336 33.21 -4.94 13.77
N ARG A 337 33.53 -4.62 12.52
CA ARG A 337 32.77 -5.06 11.34
C ARG A 337 32.76 -6.58 11.26
N VAL A 338 31.73 -7.14 10.65
CA VAL A 338 31.70 -8.59 10.38
C VAL A 338 32.85 -8.92 9.42
N GLN A 339 33.70 -9.86 9.82
CA GLN A 339 34.80 -10.32 8.98
C GLN A 339 34.32 -11.55 8.21
N ILE A 340 34.25 -11.48 6.89
CA ILE A 340 34.03 -12.65 6.04
C ILE A 340 35.38 -13.33 5.85
N THR A 341 35.52 -14.52 6.42
CA THR A 341 36.82 -15.22 6.55
C THR A 341 36.99 -16.39 5.58
N GLY A 342 35.96 -16.68 4.78
CA GLY A 342 36.07 -17.64 3.69
C GLY A 342 34.74 -18.26 3.32
N VAL A 343 34.79 -19.21 2.39
CA VAL A 343 33.64 -20.00 1.97
C VAL A 343 34.02 -21.46 1.84
N THR A 344 33.11 -22.35 2.19
CA THR A 344 33.27 -23.79 1.93
C THR A 344 32.01 -24.32 1.26
N VAL A 345 32.18 -25.27 0.35
CA VAL A 345 31.08 -25.87 -0.40
C VAL A 345 31.15 -27.38 -0.25
N VAL A 346 30.08 -27.99 0.22
CA VAL A 346 29.98 -29.45 0.36
C VAL A 346 28.70 -29.98 -0.30
N PRO A 347 28.74 -31.15 -0.95
CA PRO A 347 27.53 -31.87 -1.36
C PRO A 347 26.57 -32.07 -0.19
N SER A 348 25.27 -31.83 -0.39
CA SER A 348 24.24 -32.07 0.62
C SER A 348 22.95 -32.54 -0.05
N GLY A 349 22.81 -33.86 -0.23
CA GLY A 349 21.67 -34.43 -0.96
C GLY A 349 21.63 -33.94 -2.41
N GLY A 350 20.47 -33.44 -2.86
CA GLY A 350 20.29 -32.81 -4.18
C GLY A 350 20.81 -31.37 -4.30
N ALA A 351 21.35 -30.81 -3.21
CA ALA A 351 21.83 -29.44 -3.12
C ALA A 351 23.35 -29.37 -2.87
N LEU A 352 23.88 -28.15 -2.95
CA LEU A 352 25.23 -27.79 -2.49
C LEU A 352 25.08 -26.90 -1.26
N GLN A 353 25.62 -27.35 -0.13
CA GLN A 353 25.68 -26.54 1.07
C GLN A 353 26.89 -25.60 0.97
N VAL A 354 26.63 -24.30 0.91
CA VAL A 354 27.63 -23.25 0.96
C VAL A 354 27.66 -22.67 2.37
N THR A 355 28.79 -22.78 3.05
CA THR A 355 29.00 -22.12 4.34
C THR A 355 29.89 -20.91 4.13
N VAL A 356 29.31 -19.72 4.28
CA VAL A 356 30.03 -18.44 4.31
C VAL A 356 30.50 -18.22 5.74
N LYS A 357 31.81 -18.34 5.97
CA LYS A 357 32.42 -18.19 7.29
C LYS A 357 32.52 -16.71 7.64
N ALA A 358 32.11 -16.36 8.84
CA ALA A 358 32.13 -14.99 9.31
C ALA A 358 32.41 -14.89 10.82
N SER A 359 32.83 -13.71 11.29
CA SER A 359 33.00 -13.42 12.73
C SER A 359 31.68 -13.18 13.48
N GLY A 360 30.54 -13.29 12.81
CA GLY A 360 29.20 -13.12 13.38
C GLY A 360 28.09 -13.30 12.34
N VAL A 361 26.84 -13.26 12.83
CA VAL A 361 25.65 -13.27 11.97
C VAL A 361 25.59 -11.96 11.19
N PHE A 362 25.24 -12.04 9.91
CA PHE A 362 25.15 -10.87 9.04
C PHE A 362 23.83 -10.85 8.25
N THR A 363 23.39 -9.65 7.89
CA THR A 363 22.31 -9.42 6.93
C THR A 363 22.88 -9.29 5.52
N TYR A 364 22.10 -9.69 4.52
CA TYR A 364 22.56 -9.66 3.12
C TYR A 364 21.45 -9.26 2.16
N LYS A 365 21.85 -8.83 0.96
CA LYS A 365 20.95 -8.62 -0.19
C LYS A 365 21.33 -9.60 -1.30
N THR A 366 20.35 -10.20 -1.95
CA THR A 366 20.58 -11.06 -3.12
C THR A 366 20.33 -10.29 -4.40
N SER A 367 21.11 -10.56 -5.45
CA SER A 367 20.78 -10.15 -6.82
C SER A 367 21.10 -11.25 -7.82
N PHE A 368 20.39 -11.25 -8.94
CA PHE A 368 20.68 -12.12 -10.08
C PHE A 368 21.13 -11.27 -11.26
N TRP A 369 22.19 -11.70 -11.91
CA TRP A 369 22.70 -11.08 -13.12
C TRP A 369 23.30 -12.16 -14.01
N ASP A 370 22.71 -12.36 -15.19
CA ASP A 370 23.13 -13.45 -16.09
C ASP A 370 23.12 -14.81 -15.35
N ASN A 371 24.09 -15.70 -15.59
CA ASN A 371 24.31 -16.92 -14.81
C ASN A 371 25.02 -16.65 -13.46
N ARG A 372 24.71 -15.57 -12.76
CA ARG A 372 25.31 -15.27 -11.45
C ARG A 372 24.25 -14.92 -10.42
N LEU A 373 24.33 -15.58 -9.29
CA LEU A 373 23.67 -15.19 -8.06
C LEU A 373 24.67 -14.44 -7.19
N ILE A 374 24.29 -13.28 -6.69
CA ILE A 374 25.16 -12.38 -5.93
C ILE A 374 24.56 -12.18 -4.54
N VAL A 375 25.39 -12.25 -3.51
CA VAL A 375 25.06 -11.96 -2.12
C VAL A 375 25.97 -10.83 -1.64
N ASP A 376 25.38 -9.67 -1.38
CA ASP A 376 26.07 -8.50 -0.83
C ASP A 376 25.84 -8.41 0.67
N VAL A 377 26.93 -8.45 1.44
CA VAL A 377 26.95 -8.37 2.90
C VAL A 377 27.41 -6.98 3.32
N SER A 378 26.49 -6.18 3.85
CA SER A 378 26.78 -4.83 4.34
C SER A 378 27.43 -4.83 5.72
N ASP A 379 28.16 -3.76 6.03
CA ASP A 379 28.95 -3.59 7.27
C ASP A 379 29.97 -4.74 7.50
N ALA A 380 30.59 -5.18 6.41
CA ALA A 380 31.51 -6.31 6.40
C ALA A 380 32.85 -5.98 5.72
N VAL A 381 33.89 -6.68 6.18
CA VAL A 381 35.23 -6.66 5.58
C VAL A 381 35.65 -8.07 5.21
N LEU A 382 36.33 -8.20 4.07
CA LEU A 382 36.85 -9.46 3.58
C LEU A 382 38.22 -9.72 4.22
N VAL A 383 38.33 -10.85 4.93
CA VAL A 383 39.55 -11.29 5.63
C VAL A 383 39.87 -12.71 5.19
N VAL A 384 40.23 -12.87 3.92
CA VAL A 384 40.67 -14.14 3.34
C VAL A 384 42.13 -14.05 2.90
N PRO A 385 42.92 -15.13 3.02
CA PRO A 385 44.27 -15.15 2.45
C PRO A 385 44.24 -14.91 0.94
N LYS A 386 45.24 -14.19 0.43
CA LYS A 386 45.38 -13.93 -1.01
C LYS A 386 45.45 -15.25 -1.78
N GLY A 387 44.64 -15.39 -2.82
CA GLY A 387 44.47 -16.61 -3.63
C GLY A 387 43.37 -17.55 -3.13
N GLN A 388 42.73 -17.27 -2.00
CA GLN A 388 41.59 -18.05 -1.47
C GLN A 388 40.24 -17.34 -1.65
N GLU A 389 40.20 -16.26 -2.42
CA GLU A 389 38.98 -15.52 -2.74
C GLU A 389 38.03 -16.34 -3.63
N THR A 390 38.52 -17.39 -4.30
CA THR A 390 37.73 -18.22 -5.21
C THR A 390 37.75 -19.68 -4.78
N VAL A 391 36.56 -20.30 -4.76
CA VAL A 391 36.37 -21.73 -4.55
C VAL A 391 35.74 -22.32 -5.80
N GLU A 392 36.53 -23.11 -6.53
CA GLU A 392 36.05 -23.89 -7.69
C GLU A 392 35.20 -25.06 -7.22
N VAL A 393 34.03 -25.23 -7.81
CA VAL A 393 33.04 -26.26 -7.43
C VAL A 393 32.79 -27.23 -8.58
N ASN A 394 32.71 -26.71 -9.82
CA ASN A 394 32.52 -27.45 -11.06
C ASN A 394 31.38 -28.50 -11.01
N ARG A 395 30.30 -28.16 -10.31
CA ARG A 395 29.17 -29.06 -10.08
C ARG A 395 27.85 -28.32 -10.15
N SER A 396 27.04 -28.63 -11.16
CA SER A 396 25.76 -27.97 -11.37
C SER A 396 24.86 -28.06 -10.11
N PRO A 397 24.23 -26.95 -9.67
CA PRO A 397 24.10 -25.68 -10.40
C PRO A 397 25.22 -24.65 -10.14
N LEU A 398 26.33 -25.00 -9.48
CA LEU A 398 27.37 -24.04 -9.08
C LEU A 398 28.73 -24.36 -9.73
N ALA A 399 29.22 -23.44 -10.56
CA ALA A 399 30.56 -23.52 -11.14
C ALA A 399 31.63 -23.16 -10.11
N ARG A 400 31.48 -22.01 -9.44
CA ARG A 400 32.41 -21.52 -8.43
C ARG A 400 31.79 -20.46 -7.53
N VAL A 401 32.43 -20.19 -6.40
CA VAL A 401 32.11 -19.07 -5.51
C VAL A 401 33.28 -18.10 -5.48
N ARG A 402 33.02 -16.81 -5.63
CA ARG A 402 34.01 -15.73 -5.58
C ARG A 402 33.67 -14.74 -4.47
N LEU A 403 34.66 -14.35 -3.69
CA LEU A 403 34.56 -13.38 -2.62
C LEU A 403 35.32 -12.11 -3.04
N GLY A 404 34.77 -10.94 -2.76
CA GLY A 404 35.43 -9.68 -3.06
C GLY A 404 34.97 -8.56 -2.15
N GLN A 405 35.91 -7.70 -1.73
CA GLN A 405 35.56 -6.43 -1.11
C GLN A 405 35.00 -5.52 -2.21
N PHE A 406 33.69 -5.29 -2.23
CA PHE A 406 33.01 -4.54 -3.29
C PHE A 406 33.05 -3.03 -3.05
N THR A 407 32.80 -2.62 -1.80
CA THR A 407 32.99 -1.24 -1.31
C THR A 407 33.79 -1.28 -0.01
N ALA A 408 34.12 -0.12 0.56
CA ALA A 408 34.81 -0.05 1.84
C ALA A 408 34.08 -0.78 3.00
N ASP A 409 32.76 -1.01 2.88
CA ASP A 409 31.89 -1.57 3.90
C ASP A 409 31.03 -2.75 3.42
N THR A 410 31.19 -3.21 2.17
CA THR A 410 30.40 -4.32 1.61
C THR A 410 31.29 -5.40 1.05
N VAL A 411 31.08 -6.64 1.50
CA VAL A 411 31.65 -7.84 0.89
C VAL A 411 30.65 -8.43 -0.07
N ARG A 412 31.07 -8.66 -1.32
CA ARG A 412 30.28 -9.33 -2.35
C ARG A 412 30.71 -10.78 -2.49
N ILE A 413 29.73 -11.67 -2.47
CA ILE A 413 29.86 -13.09 -2.71
C ILE A 413 29.15 -13.40 -4.03
N VAL A 414 29.87 -13.93 -5.02
CA VAL A 414 29.33 -14.24 -6.34
C VAL A 414 29.33 -15.75 -6.54
N PHE A 415 28.16 -16.31 -6.77
CA PHE A 415 27.93 -17.68 -7.18
C PHE A 415 27.81 -17.71 -8.70
N ASP A 416 28.84 -18.20 -9.38
CA ASP A 416 28.76 -18.41 -10.83
C ASP A 416 28.02 -19.74 -11.09
N LEU A 417 26.96 -19.69 -11.86
CA LEU A 417 25.98 -20.78 -11.98
C LEU A 417 26.15 -21.60 -13.26
N ILE A 418 25.76 -22.87 -13.20
CA ILE A 418 25.61 -23.80 -14.32
C ILE A 418 24.12 -24.09 -14.48
N GLY A 419 23.41 -23.17 -15.15
CA GLY A 419 21.96 -23.19 -15.32
C GLY A 419 21.21 -22.62 -14.13
N ALA A 420 19.90 -22.92 -14.05
CA ALA A 420 19.03 -22.40 -13.01
C ALA A 420 19.46 -22.85 -11.61
N ALA A 421 19.44 -21.91 -10.66
CA ALA A 421 19.80 -22.15 -9.26
C ALA A 421 18.83 -21.40 -8.34
N ARG A 422 18.53 -22.01 -7.20
CA ARG A 422 17.80 -21.40 -6.08
C ARG A 422 18.73 -21.30 -4.89
N LEU A 423 18.83 -20.12 -4.29
CA LEU A 423 19.48 -19.91 -2.99
C LEU A 423 18.44 -20.08 -1.88
N ARG A 424 18.74 -20.90 -0.88
CA ARG A 424 17.95 -21.01 0.34
C ARG A 424 18.82 -20.78 1.55
N PHE A 425 18.35 -19.94 2.47
CA PHE A 425 18.91 -19.86 3.80
C PHE A 425 18.65 -21.17 4.55
N LYS A 426 19.67 -21.72 5.22
CA LYS A 426 19.54 -22.90 6.08
C LYS A 426 19.64 -22.53 7.55
N SER A 427 20.69 -21.82 7.93
CA SER A 427 20.94 -21.39 9.31
C SER A 427 22.03 -20.33 9.36
N ALA A 428 22.11 -19.59 10.45
CA ALA A 428 23.24 -18.72 10.76
C ALA A 428 23.58 -18.79 12.25
N ASP A 429 24.86 -18.67 12.56
CA ASP A 429 25.37 -18.60 13.93
C ASP A 429 26.60 -17.67 13.98
N LYS A 430 27.34 -17.69 15.10
CA LYS A 430 28.51 -16.83 15.30
C LYS A 430 29.69 -17.17 14.37
N SER A 431 29.67 -18.33 13.72
CA SER A 431 30.69 -18.79 12.76
C SER A 431 30.35 -18.46 11.30
N GLY A 432 29.13 -17.98 11.03
CA GLY A 432 28.70 -17.50 9.72
C GLY A 432 27.32 -17.97 9.31
N THR A 433 27.09 -18.04 8.00
CA THR A 433 25.78 -18.34 7.41
C THR A 433 25.88 -19.52 6.46
N ILE A 434 24.92 -20.44 6.55
CA ILE A 434 24.79 -21.60 5.70
C ILE A 434 23.66 -21.39 4.70
N PHE A 435 24.00 -21.52 3.43
CA PHE A 435 23.07 -21.54 2.31
C PHE A 435 23.01 -22.92 1.67
N LEU A 436 21.86 -23.26 1.09
CA LEU A 436 21.71 -24.34 0.14
C LEU A 436 21.55 -23.73 -1.25
N ILE A 437 22.36 -24.19 -2.20
CA ILE A 437 22.21 -23.88 -3.62
C ILE A 437 21.79 -25.15 -4.33
N GLU A 438 20.61 -25.13 -4.93
CA GLU A 438 20.00 -26.30 -5.56
C GLU A 438 19.40 -25.95 -6.91
N LYS A 439 19.22 -26.97 -7.76
CA LYS A 439 18.44 -26.79 -8.99
C LYS A 439 16.97 -26.64 -8.60
N PRO A 440 16.31 -25.54 -8.97
CA PRO A 440 14.88 -25.41 -8.77
C PRO A 440 14.15 -26.51 -9.54
N SER A 441 13.14 -27.13 -8.92
CA SER A 441 12.29 -28.12 -9.57
C SER A 441 10.84 -27.98 -9.11
N LEU A 442 9.91 -27.98 -10.07
CA LEU A 442 8.48 -28.02 -9.78
C LEU A 442 8.07 -29.39 -9.21
N ASN A 443 8.69 -30.46 -9.70
CA ASN A 443 8.44 -31.82 -9.22
C ASN A 443 8.87 -31.94 -7.75
N GLY A 444 7.94 -32.35 -6.89
CA GLY A 444 8.17 -32.48 -5.45
C GLY A 444 8.06 -31.17 -4.66
N SER A 445 7.94 -30.01 -5.31
CA SER A 445 7.77 -28.73 -4.62
C SER A 445 6.45 -28.68 -3.84
N LYS A 446 6.45 -28.05 -2.66
CA LYS A 446 5.24 -27.78 -1.88
C LYS A 446 4.69 -26.40 -2.26
N ILE A 447 3.51 -26.35 -2.88
CA ILE A 447 2.90 -25.09 -3.30
C ILE A 447 1.59 -24.90 -2.56
N VAL A 448 1.45 -23.74 -1.90
CA VAL A 448 0.20 -23.32 -1.32
C VAL A 448 -0.49 -22.37 -2.27
N ILE A 449 -1.74 -22.68 -2.62
CA ILE A 449 -2.63 -21.82 -3.38
C ILE A 449 -3.66 -21.25 -2.42
N ASP A 450 -3.82 -19.94 -2.46
CA ASP A 450 -4.79 -19.22 -1.65
C ASP A 450 -5.88 -18.62 -2.54
N PRO A 451 -7.03 -19.31 -2.71
CA PRO A 451 -8.18 -18.67 -3.32
C PRO A 451 -8.71 -17.59 -2.35
N GLY A 452 -8.59 -16.32 -2.76
CA GLY A 452 -9.01 -15.17 -1.95
C GLY A 452 -10.46 -15.27 -1.48
N HIS A 453 -10.77 -14.61 -0.36
CA HIS A 453 -12.13 -14.54 0.23
C HIS A 453 -12.68 -15.91 0.69
N GLY A 454 -14.01 -16.04 0.74
CA GLY A 454 -14.74 -17.18 1.32
C GLY A 454 -15.32 -16.86 2.69
N THR A 455 -16.00 -17.81 3.31
CA THR A 455 -16.50 -17.63 4.69
C THR A 455 -15.40 -17.95 5.69
N ASP A 456 -14.90 -16.95 6.41
CA ASP A 456 -13.91 -17.12 7.47
C ASP A 456 -14.51 -16.95 8.88
N THR A 457 -13.66 -16.92 9.91
CA THR A 457 -14.08 -16.74 11.31
C THR A 457 -14.79 -15.41 11.59
N ASN A 458 -14.66 -14.43 10.70
CA ASN A 458 -15.30 -13.12 10.79
C ASN A 458 -16.61 -13.03 9.98
N GLY A 459 -16.95 -14.07 9.23
CA GLY A 459 -18.20 -14.19 8.48
C GLY A 459 -18.01 -14.45 6.99
N ALA A 460 -19.10 -14.31 6.24
CA ALA A 460 -19.08 -14.52 4.80
C ALA A 460 -18.41 -13.33 4.10
N ASP A 461 -17.30 -13.60 3.40
CA ASP A 461 -16.62 -12.62 2.54
C ASP A 461 -16.81 -13.04 1.06
N PRO A 462 -17.69 -12.36 0.30
CA PRO A 462 -17.87 -12.65 -1.12
C PRO A 462 -16.74 -12.12 -2.01
N GLY A 463 -15.84 -11.29 -1.48
CA GLY A 463 -14.97 -10.43 -2.27
C GLY A 463 -15.77 -9.41 -3.08
N ALA A 464 -15.17 -8.89 -4.15
CA ALA A 464 -15.87 -8.03 -5.08
C ALA A 464 -17.04 -8.77 -5.77
N ILE A 465 -18.09 -8.02 -6.08
CA ILE A 465 -19.29 -8.53 -6.76
C ILE A 465 -19.41 -7.77 -8.08
N GLY A 466 -19.38 -8.49 -9.19
CA GLY A 466 -19.52 -7.94 -10.52
C GLY A 466 -20.94 -7.45 -10.82
N PRO A 467 -21.13 -6.71 -11.93
CA PRO A 467 -22.40 -6.07 -12.26
C PRO A 467 -23.56 -7.05 -12.49
N THR A 468 -23.30 -8.32 -12.83
CA THR A 468 -24.34 -9.37 -12.97
C THR A 468 -24.47 -10.25 -11.73
N GLY A 469 -23.73 -9.97 -10.66
CA GLY A 469 -23.79 -10.68 -9.39
C GLY A 469 -22.78 -11.81 -9.23
N VAL A 470 -21.83 -11.95 -10.18
CA VAL A 470 -20.72 -12.90 -10.05
C VAL A 470 -19.86 -12.48 -8.86
N LYS A 471 -19.53 -13.44 -7.98
CA LYS A 471 -18.73 -13.18 -6.78
C LYS A 471 -17.29 -13.60 -6.99
N GLU A 472 -16.38 -12.74 -6.59
CA GLU A 472 -14.94 -12.97 -6.68
C GLU A 472 -14.52 -14.28 -5.99
N LYS A 473 -15.07 -14.58 -4.80
CA LYS A 473 -14.73 -15.82 -4.08
C LYS A 473 -14.97 -17.10 -4.90
N ASP A 474 -15.98 -17.11 -5.77
CA ASP A 474 -16.38 -18.29 -6.54
C ASP A 474 -15.45 -18.47 -7.74
N VAL A 475 -15.12 -17.36 -8.40
CA VAL A 475 -14.14 -17.29 -9.50
C VAL A 475 -12.74 -17.69 -9.01
N ASN A 476 -12.28 -17.10 -7.91
CA ASN A 476 -10.96 -17.39 -7.33
C ASN A 476 -10.83 -18.87 -6.96
N LEU A 477 -11.87 -19.48 -6.38
CA LEU A 477 -11.87 -20.90 -6.05
C LEU A 477 -11.79 -21.78 -7.30
N ALA A 478 -12.59 -21.47 -8.32
CA ALA A 478 -12.61 -22.25 -9.56
C ALA A 478 -11.26 -22.23 -10.28
N ILE A 479 -10.60 -21.06 -10.35
CA ILE A 479 -9.25 -20.92 -10.93
C ILE A 479 -8.24 -21.68 -10.08
N ALA A 480 -8.27 -21.52 -8.76
CA ALA A 480 -7.36 -22.20 -7.84
C ALA A 480 -7.42 -23.73 -7.94
N GLN A 481 -8.63 -24.30 -8.07
CA GLN A 481 -8.80 -25.75 -8.25
C GLN A 481 -8.22 -26.25 -9.58
N LYS A 482 -8.40 -25.49 -10.66
CA LYS A 482 -7.81 -25.80 -11.98
C LYS A 482 -6.28 -25.72 -11.93
N LEU A 483 -5.74 -24.66 -11.32
CA LEU A 483 -4.29 -24.51 -11.11
C LEU A 483 -3.74 -25.65 -10.27
N ALA A 484 -4.44 -26.05 -9.20
CA ALA A 484 -4.04 -27.15 -8.36
C ALA A 484 -3.96 -28.48 -9.13
N ALA A 485 -4.90 -28.74 -10.05
CA ALA A 485 -4.87 -29.92 -10.89
C ALA A 485 -3.63 -29.93 -11.82
N LEU A 486 -3.32 -28.80 -12.47
CA LEU A 486 -2.14 -28.66 -13.32
C LEU A 486 -0.85 -28.88 -12.54
N LEU A 487 -0.69 -28.20 -11.40
CA LEU A 487 0.51 -28.34 -10.56
C LEU A 487 0.67 -29.76 -10.01
N ARG A 488 -0.42 -30.43 -9.60
CA ARG A 488 -0.39 -31.84 -9.19
C ARG A 488 0.00 -32.77 -10.35
N SER A 489 -0.45 -32.48 -11.57
CA SER A 489 -0.05 -33.26 -12.76
C SER A 489 1.45 -33.13 -13.06
N ALA A 490 2.04 -31.97 -12.75
CA ALA A 490 3.48 -31.73 -12.77
C ALA A 490 4.22 -32.26 -11.52
N ARG A 491 3.55 -33.08 -10.70
CA ARG A 491 4.08 -33.73 -9.49
C ARG A 491 4.46 -32.77 -8.36
N ALA A 492 3.89 -31.56 -8.31
CA ALA A 492 3.97 -30.72 -7.13
C ALA A 492 3.01 -31.20 -6.03
N SER A 493 3.40 -31.01 -4.77
CA SER A 493 2.54 -31.21 -3.61
C SER A 493 1.72 -29.94 -3.37
N VAL A 494 0.44 -29.94 -3.75
CA VAL A 494 -0.41 -28.74 -3.74
C VAL A 494 -1.42 -28.74 -2.60
N TYR A 495 -1.37 -27.67 -1.81
CA TYR A 495 -2.25 -27.39 -0.68
C TYR A 495 -3.08 -26.15 -0.97
N LEU A 496 -4.35 -26.14 -0.60
CA LEU A 496 -5.20 -24.95 -0.71
C LEU A 496 -5.52 -24.43 0.68
N THR A 497 -5.56 -23.10 0.86
CA THR A 497 -6.06 -22.49 2.11
C THR A 497 -7.56 -22.75 2.31
N ARG A 498 -8.30 -22.91 1.21
CA ARG A 498 -9.67 -23.43 1.17
C ARG A 498 -9.94 -24.22 -0.10
N ASN A 499 -10.77 -25.26 -0.02
CA ASN A 499 -11.23 -26.03 -1.18
C ASN A 499 -12.78 -26.09 -1.22
N GLY A 500 -13.40 -24.98 -0.85
CA GLY A 500 -14.84 -24.80 -0.70
C GLY A 500 -15.15 -23.40 -0.20
N GLU A 501 -16.38 -23.18 0.25
CA GLU A 501 -16.84 -21.89 0.78
C GLU A 501 -16.03 -21.45 2.01
N THR A 502 -15.81 -22.36 2.95
CA THR A 502 -15.18 -22.05 4.24
C THR A 502 -13.67 -21.92 4.11
N CYS A 503 -13.13 -20.80 4.59
CA CYS A 503 -11.72 -20.62 4.89
C CYS A 503 -11.52 -20.66 6.41
N PRO A 504 -10.85 -21.68 6.98
CA PRO A 504 -10.64 -21.76 8.42
C PRO A 504 -9.59 -20.76 8.93
N TYR A 505 -8.95 -20.01 8.02
CA TYR A 505 -7.86 -19.11 8.32
C TYR A 505 -8.27 -17.65 8.15
N THR A 506 -7.86 -16.81 9.10
CA THR A 506 -7.83 -15.36 8.93
C THR A 506 -6.86 -14.96 7.81
N LEU A 507 -6.88 -13.69 7.39
CA LEU A 507 -5.97 -13.20 6.35
C LEU A 507 -4.48 -13.47 6.67
N ALA A 508 -4.05 -13.29 7.91
CA ALA A 508 -2.69 -13.65 8.34
C ALA A 508 -2.51 -15.17 8.49
N GLY A 509 -3.55 -15.87 8.98
CA GLY A 509 -3.53 -17.33 9.14
C GLY A 509 -3.28 -18.09 7.83
N ARG A 510 -3.71 -17.55 6.68
CA ARG A 510 -3.44 -18.11 5.34
C ARG A 510 -1.94 -18.20 5.07
N ALA A 511 -1.19 -17.17 5.45
CA ALA A 511 0.28 -17.16 5.33
C ALA A 511 0.94 -18.11 6.33
N TYR A 512 0.47 -18.13 7.59
CA TYR A 512 1.02 -19.02 8.62
C TYR A 512 0.84 -20.49 8.27
N TYR A 513 -0.32 -20.87 7.70
CA TYR A 513 -0.52 -22.21 7.16
C TYR A 513 0.57 -22.59 6.13
N ALA A 514 0.97 -21.66 5.28
CA ALA A 514 2.03 -21.90 4.30
C ALA A 514 3.43 -22.01 4.94
N ASN A 515 3.69 -21.20 5.97
CA ASN A 515 4.94 -21.24 6.72
C ASN A 515 5.07 -22.57 7.49
N ASP A 516 4.01 -23.00 8.19
CA ASP A 516 3.97 -24.23 8.99
C ASP A 516 4.18 -25.48 8.12
N LEU A 517 3.66 -25.47 6.88
CA LEU A 517 3.90 -26.53 5.90
C LEU A 517 5.34 -26.54 5.35
N GLY A 518 6.09 -25.46 5.55
CA GLY A 518 7.37 -25.22 4.89
C GLY A 518 7.21 -25.14 3.37
N ALA A 519 6.19 -24.41 2.90
CA ALA A 519 5.90 -24.30 1.47
C ALA A 519 7.07 -23.67 0.69
N ASP A 520 7.28 -24.12 -0.55
CA ASP A 520 8.28 -23.57 -1.46
C ASP A 520 7.80 -22.30 -2.15
N LEU A 521 6.49 -22.20 -2.43
CA LEU A 521 5.82 -21.05 -3.03
C LEU A 521 4.43 -20.86 -2.42
N PHE A 522 3.99 -19.59 -2.37
CA PHE A 522 2.63 -19.21 -2.01
C PHE A 522 2.00 -18.34 -3.11
N ILE A 523 0.85 -18.77 -3.63
CA ILE A 523 0.17 -18.12 -4.76
C ILE A 523 -1.25 -17.74 -4.31
N SER A 524 -1.50 -16.46 -4.03
CA SER A 524 -2.86 -15.95 -3.79
C SER A 524 -3.53 -15.56 -5.10
N ILE A 525 -4.79 -15.92 -5.27
CA ILE A 525 -5.56 -15.68 -6.50
C ILE A 525 -6.76 -14.79 -6.17
N HIS A 526 -6.82 -13.66 -6.86
CA HIS A 526 -7.84 -12.62 -6.73
C HIS A 526 -8.40 -12.19 -8.09
N SER A 527 -9.52 -11.49 -8.05
CA SER A 527 -10.14 -10.87 -9.23
C SER A 527 -10.45 -9.41 -8.92
N ASN A 528 -9.67 -8.52 -9.51
CA ASN A 528 -9.61 -7.10 -9.22
C ASN A 528 -10.99 -6.42 -9.31
N ALA A 529 -11.11 -5.25 -8.71
CA ALA A 529 -12.28 -4.39 -8.85
C ALA A 529 -11.88 -2.91 -8.85
N SER A 530 -12.64 -2.13 -9.59
CA SER A 530 -12.50 -0.68 -9.68
C SER A 530 -13.87 -0.03 -9.75
N TYR A 531 -13.96 1.22 -9.30
CA TYR A 531 -15.15 2.05 -9.51
C TYR A 531 -15.34 2.42 -10.99
N SER A 532 -14.26 2.40 -11.79
CA SER A 532 -14.38 2.54 -13.24
C SER A 532 -14.70 1.18 -13.86
N PRO A 533 -15.87 1.02 -14.52
CA PRO A 533 -16.22 -0.23 -15.20
C PRO A 533 -15.36 -0.49 -16.44
N ASP A 534 -14.56 0.49 -16.89
CA ASP A 534 -13.64 0.35 -18.03
C ASP A 534 -12.26 -0.17 -17.64
N ALA A 535 -11.92 -0.13 -16.34
CA ALA A 535 -10.68 -0.69 -15.84
C ALA A 535 -10.63 -2.19 -16.19
N SER A 536 -9.52 -2.64 -16.76
CA SER A 536 -9.37 -4.00 -17.26
C SER A 536 -7.89 -4.41 -17.29
N GLY A 537 -7.64 -5.72 -17.34
CA GLY A 537 -6.30 -6.27 -17.36
C GLY A 537 -5.94 -7.10 -16.14
N THR A 538 -4.70 -7.58 -16.13
CA THR A 538 -4.16 -8.45 -15.08
C THR A 538 -2.89 -7.87 -14.49
N SER A 539 -2.67 -8.06 -13.20
CA SER A 539 -1.45 -7.68 -12.48
C SER A 539 -1.03 -8.77 -11.50
N THR A 540 0.27 -8.79 -11.18
CA THR A 540 0.83 -9.71 -10.19
C THR A 540 1.61 -8.92 -9.14
N TYR A 541 1.17 -9.04 -7.89
CA TYR A 541 1.77 -8.35 -6.75
C TYR A 541 2.78 -9.23 -6.05
N PHE A 542 3.85 -8.61 -5.56
CA PHE A 542 4.75 -9.19 -4.57
C PHE A 542 4.99 -8.18 -3.43
N TYR A 543 5.63 -8.61 -2.36
CA TYR A 543 6.04 -7.71 -1.27
C TYR A 543 7.38 -8.13 -0.70
N ALA A 544 8.34 -7.20 -0.64
CA ALA A 544 9.64 -7.45 -0.05
C ALA A 544 10.26 -6.12 0.43
N PRO A 545 9.89 -5.64 1.64
CA PRO A 545 10.32 -4.36 2.15
C PRO A 545 11.83 -4.36 2.39
N PRO A 546 12.56 -3.31 1.97
CA PRO A 546 14.00 -3.24 2.08
C PRO A 546 14.46 -3.37 3.54
N ASP A 547 15.67 -3.90 3.71
CA ASP A 547 16.37 -3.99 5.01
C ASP A 547 15.64 -4.85 6.08
N THR A 548 14.75 -5.73 5.65
CA THR A 548 14.12 -6.77 6.47
C THR A 548 14.55 -8.18 6.02
N ALA A 549 14.29 -9.21 6.83
CA ALA A 549 14.47 -10.60 6.43
C ALA A 549 13.66 -10.95 5.15
N LEU A 550 12.46 -10.38 5.02
CA LEU A 550 11.62 -10.54 3.83
C LEU A 550 12.22 -9.83 2.60
N GLY A 551 12.84 -8.66 2.82
CA GLY A 551 13.58 -7.90 1.82
C GLY A 551 14.74 -8.68 1.20
N GLN A 552 15.31 -9.65 1.92
CA GLN A 552 16.36 -10.53 1.39
C GLN A 552 15.84 -11.44 0.27
N GLN A 553 14.53 -11.67 0.17
CA GLN A 553 13.89 -12.48 -0.87
C GLN A 553 13.35 -11.66 -2.04
N ARG A 554 13.64 -10.35 -2.07
CA ARG A 554 13.06 -9.41 -3.04
C ARG A 554 13.18 -9.89 -4.48
N GLU A 555 14.36 -10.33 -4.88
CA GLU A 555 14.62 -10.74 -6.25
C GLU A 555 13.87 -12.02 -6.61
N GLU A 556 13.81 -13.00 -5.71
CA GLU A 556 13.05 -14.24 -5.96
C GLU A 556 11.55 -13.99 -6.05
N ARG A 557 11.01 -13.13 -5.18
CA ARG A 557 9.59 -12.74 -5.20
C ARG A 557 9.25 -11.95 -6.47
N ARG A 558 10.12 -11.03 -6.87
CA ARG A 558 9.96 -10.27 -8.11
C ARG A 558 10.06 -11.16 -9.35
N ARG A 559 10.99 -12.11 -9.38
CA ARG A 559 11.19 -13.07 -10.48
C ARG A 559 9.96 -13.97 -10.64
N LEU A 560 9.41 -14.48 -9.54
CA LEU A 560 8.17 -15.24 -9.54
C LEU A 560 7.00 -14.40 -10.10
N ALA A 561 6.83 -13.17 -9.60
CA ALA A 561 5.79 -12.26 -10.08
C ALA A 561 5.92 -11.98 -11.58
N ALA A 562 7.14 -11.72 -12.07
CA ALA A 562 7.40 -11.43 -13.47
C ALA A 562 7.11 -12.63 -14.39
N ALA A 563 7.52 -13.82 -13.97
CA ALA A 563 7.27 -15.05 -14.72
C ALA A 563 5.75 -15.35 -14.82
N ILE A 564 5.01 -15.20 -13.73
CA ILE A 564 3.55 -15.37 -13.70
C ILE A 564 2.87 -14.30 -14.53
N GLN A 565 3.22 -13.03 -14.37
CA GLN A 565 2.62 -11.92 -15.12
C GLN A 565 2.76 -12.13 -16.64
N SER A 566 3.98 -12.41 -17.11
CA SER A 566 4.28 -12.61 -18.53
C SER A 566 3.47 -13.77 -19.12
N ALA A 567 3.48 -14.93 -18.45
CA ALA A 567 2.76 -16.11 -18.91
C ALA A 567 1.23 -15.94 -18.85
N LEU A 568 0.72 -15.22 -17.84
CA LEU A 568 -0.70 -14.94 -17.69
C LEU A 568 -1.22 -14.01 -18.78
N VAL A 569 -0.48 -12.96 -19.12
CA VAL A 569 -0.80 -12.06 -20.25
C VAL A 569 -0.80 -12.85 -21.56
N ALA A 570 0.20 -13.71 -21.80
CA ALA A 570 0.27 -14.54 -23.00
C ALA A 570 -0.92 -15.52 -23.11
N ALA A 571 -1.32 -16.16 -22.01
CA ALA A 571 -2.41 -17.14 -22.00
C ALA A 571 -3.81 -16.52 -22.14
N THR A 572 -4.00 -15.31 -21.61
CA THR A 572 -5.34 -14.68 -21.50
C THR A 572 -5.56 -13.54 -22.48
N GLY A 573 -4.50 -12.99 -23.08
CA GLY A 573 -4.55 -11.81 -23.93
C GLY A 573 -5.16 -10.60 -23.23
N ARG A 574 -5.10 -10.52 -21.89
CA ARG A 574 -5.56 -9.36 -21.12
C ARG A 574 -4.52 -8.26 -21.12
N LYS A 575 -4.95 -7.03 -20.85
CA LYS A 575 -4.05 -5.87 -20.73
C LYS A 575 -3.03 -6.13 -19.62
N ASP A 576 -1.75 -5.95 -19.94
CA ASP A 576 -0.66 -6.10 -18.98
C ASP A 576 -0.58 -4.86 -18.09
N LEU A 577 -0.93 -5.01 -16.80
CA LEU A 577 -0.76 -3.97 -15.79
C LEU A 577 0.57 -4.09 -15.04
N GLY A 578 1.38 -5.08 -15.40
CA GLY A 578 2.72 -5.32 -14.88
C GLY A 578 2.75 -6.00 -13.51
N ILE A 579 3.98 -6.10 -13.01
CA ILE A 579 4.24 -6.49 -11.63
C ILE A 579 4.16 -5.27 -10.72
N LEU A 580 3.55 -5.45 -9.55
CA LEU A 580 3.33 -4.37 -8.58
C LEU A 580 3.83 -4.79 -7.20
N GLU A 581 4.12 -3.82 -6.35
CA GLU A 581 4.48 -4.08 -4.95
C GLU A 581 3.42 -3.50 -4.02
N ALA A 582 2.87 -4.34 -3.14
CA ALA A 582 1.84 -3.93 -2.19
C ALA A 582 1.95 -4.71 -0.88
N ASN A 583 1.69 -4.03 0.24
CA ASN A 583 1.82 -4.56 1.60
C ASN A 583 0.63 -5.45 2.01
N PHE A 584 0.25 -6.42 1.18
CA PHE A 584 -0.83 -7.36 1.50
C PHE A 584 -0.41 -8.31 2.61
N SER A 585 -1.30 -8.55 3.58
CA SER A 585 -1.01 -9.38 4.77
C SER A 585 -0.51 -10.79 4.40
N VAL A 586 -1.11 -11.43 3.39
CA VAL A 586 -0.68 -12.75 2.90
C VAL A 586 0.74 -12.74 2.31
N LEU A 587 1.19 -11.62 1.76
CA LEU A 587 2.54 -11.46 1.21
C LEU A 587 3.55 -11.05 2.29
N ARG A 588 3.15 -10.20 3.23
CA ARG A 588 3.99 -9.74 4.35
C ARG A 588 4.31 -10.84 5.36
N ASN A 589 3.38 -11.76 5.59
CA ASN A 589 3.52 -12.77 6.64
C ASN A 589 4.04 -14.13 6.13
N THR A 590 4.27 -14.28 4.82
CA THR A 590 4.86 -15.51 4.24
C THR A 590 6.38 -15.49 4.30
N GLU A 591 6.99 -16.66 4.54
CA GLU A 591 8.45 -16.83 4.64
C GLU A 591 9.11 -17.38 3.37
N MET A 592 8.33 -17.81 2.39
CA MET A 592 8.78 -18.28 1.08
C MET A 592 8.46 -17.25 -0.01
N PRO A 593 9.00 -17.37 -1.24
CA PRO A 593 8.58 -16.51 -2.35
C PRO A 593 7.06 -16.59 -2.57
N SER A 594 6.41 -15.43 -2.58
CA SER A 594 4.95 -15.34 -2.63
C SER A 594 4.47 -14.23 -3.56
N VAL A 595 3.30 -14.45 -4.16
CA VAL A 595 2.62 -13.49 -5.03
C VAL A 595 1.12 -13.46 -4.78
N LEU A 596 0.48 -12.35 -5.13
CA LEU A 596 -0.97 -12.22 -5.27
C LEU A 596 -1.29 -11.85 -6.72
N VAL A 597 -2.08 -12.68 -7.38
CA VAL A 597 -2.42 -12.53 -8.79
C VAL A 597 -3.82 -11.94 -8.90
N GLU A 598 -3.93 -10.76 -9.50
CA GLU A 598 -5.20 -10.15 -9.91
C GLU A 598 -5.50 -10.57 -11.35
N THR A 599 -6.42 -11.51 -11.50
CA THR A 599 -6.61 -12.26 -12.74
C THR A 599 -7.29 -11.45 -13.86
N ALA A 600 -8.33 -10.70 -13.52
CA ALA A 600 -9.00 -9.68 -14.35
C ALA A 600 -9.90 -8.81 -13.45
N PHE A 601 -10.53 -7.76 -13.98
CA PHE A 601 -11.44 -6.90 -13.22
C PHE A 601 -12.88 -7.44 -13.22
N ILE A 602 -13.35 -7.98 -12.10
CA ILE A 602 -14.73 -8.45 -11.96
C ILE A 602 -15.75 -7.30 -12.04
N SER A 603 -15.33 -6.06 -11.77
CA SER A 603 -16.14 -4.86 -11.94
C SER A 603 -16.36 -4.46 -13.40
N ASN A 604 -15.54 -4.96 -14.33
CA ASN A 604 -15.68 -4.68 -15.75
C ASN A 604 -16.68 -5.66 -16.38
N PRO A 605 -17.79 -5.20 -17.00
CA PRO A 605 -18.82 -6.12 -17.51
C PRO A 605 -18.30 -7.14 -18.54
N THR A 606 -17.29 -6.78 -19.34
CA THR A 606 -16.70 -7.70 -20.33
C THR A 606 -15.79 -8.72 -19.64
N GLU A 607 -14.98 -8.29 -18.68
CA GLU A 607 -14.11 -9.21 -17.94
C GLU A 607 -14.88 -10.06 -16.92
N GLU A 608 -16.00 -9.59 -16.36
CA GLU A 608 -16.91 -10.41 -15.54
C GLU A 608 -17.44 -11.61 -16.34
N GLN A 609 -17.88 -11.39 -17.59
CA GLN A 609 -18.33 -12.48 -18.48
C GLN A 609 -17.22 -13.50 -18.74
N LEU A 610 -15.98 -13.02 -18.90
CA LEU A 610 -14.81 -13.89 -19.03
C LEU A 610 -14.54 -14.65 -17.73
N LEU A 611 -14.50 -13.98 -16.59
CA LEU A 611 -14.26 -14.58 -15.28
C LEU A 611 -15.32 -15.63 -14.91
N ASN A 612 -16.56 -15.47 -15.38
CA ASN A 612 -17.64 -16.44 -15.23
C ASN A 612 -17.57 -17.61 -16.25
N SER A 613 -16.66 -17.56 -17.22
CA SER A 613 -16.48 -18.62 -18.22
C SER A 613 -15.48 -19.69 -17.73
N PRO A 614 -15.88 -20.98 -17.66
CA PRO A 614 -14.96 -22.07 -17.30
C PRO A 614 -13.73 -22.18 -18.21
N ALA A 615 -13.87 -21.80 -19.49
CA ALA A 615 -12.79 -21.81 -20.46
C ALA A 615 -11.75 -20.72 -20.18
N PHE A 616 -12.19 -19.51 -19.82
CA PHE A 616 -11.26 -18.44 -19.45
C PHE A 616 -10.59 -18.73 -18.10
N GLN A 617 -11.33 -19.25 -17.11
CA GLN A 617 -10.75 -19.70 -15.84
C GLN A 617 -9.65 -20.75 -16.05
N ALA A 618 -9.84 -21.67 -17.00
CA ALA A 618 -8.82 -22.66 -17.37
C ALA A 618 -7.57 -22.01 -18.00
N ARG A 619 -7.75 -21.03 -18.89
CA ARG A 619 -6.63 -20.25 -19.46
C ARG A 619 -5.86 -19.45 -18.42
N VAL A 620 -6.56 -18.85 -17.44
CA VAL A 620 -5.91 -18.17 -16.32
C VAL A 620 -5.06 -19.16 -15.51
N ALA A 621 -5.63 -20.31 -15.14
CA ALA A 621 -4.91 -21.35 -14.42
C ALA A 621 -3.68 -21.88 -15.21
N GLU A 622 -3.82 -22.07 -16.53
CA GLU A 622 -2.71 -22.44 -17.42
C GLU A 622 -1.62 -21.36 -17.49
N GLY A 623 -2.01 -20.09 -17.59
CA GLY A 623 -1.07 -18.96 -17.56
C GLY A 623 -0.25 -18.91 -16.27
N ILE A 624 -0.92 -19.04 -15.11
CA ILE A 624 -0.23 -19.10 -13.81
C ILE A 624 0.68 -20.34 -13.72
N PHE A 625 0.20 -21.52 -14.16
CA PHE A 625 1.00 -22.74 -14.20
C PHE A 625 2.26 -22.61 -15.06
N ASN A 626 2.13 -22.01 -16.26
CA ASN A 626 3.25 -21.78 -17.16
C ASN A 626 4.26 -20.81 -16.56
N GLY A 627 3.81 -19.75 -15.89
CA GLY A 627 4.67 -18.82 -15.19
C GLY A 627 5.43 -19.45 -14.01
N ILE A 628 4.75 -20.27 -13.20
CA ILE A 628 5.39 -21.06 -12.15
C ILE A 628 6.42 -22.03 -12.75
N SER A 629 6.09 -22.70 -13.85
CA SER A 629 6.99 -23.62 -14.54
C SER A 629 8.25 -22.89 -15.06
N ALA A 630 8.08 -21.73 -15.70
CA ALA A 630 9.18 -20.88 -16.16
C ALA A 630 10.08 -20.41 -15.00
N TYR A 631 9.47 -20.02 -13.87
CA TYR A 631 10.18 -19.68 -12.64
C TYR A 631 11.08 -20.83 -12.15
N PHE A 632 10.64 -22.09 -12.26
CA PHE A 632 11.47 -23.23 -11.87
C PHE A 632 12.55 -23.59 -12.91
N THR A 633 12.37 -23.29 -14.19
CA THR A 633 13.37 -23.60 -15.23
C THR A 633 14.40 -22.50 -15.44
N GLY A 634 14.18 -21.30 -14.90
CA GLY A 634 15.11 -20.16 -15.01
C GLY A 634 15.15 -19.54 -16.41
N ASN A 635 14.06 -19.68 -17.18
CA ASN A 635 13.89 -19.11 -18.51
C ASN A 635 13.07 -17.83 -18.47
#